data_AF-A0A4D4LDP2-F1
#
_entry.id   AF-A0A4D4LDP2-F1
#
_cell.length_a   1.000
_cell.length_b   1.000
_cell.length_c   1.000
_cell.angle_alpha   90.00
_cell.angle_beta   90.00
_cell.angle_gamma   90.00
#
_symmetry.space_group_name_H-M   'P 1'
#
loop_
_entity.id
_entity.type
_entity.pdbx_description
1 polymer ?
#
loop_
_entity_poly.entity_id
_entity_poly.type
_entity_poly.pdbx_seq_one_letter_code
_entity_poly.pdbx_strand_id
1 'polypeptide(L)' 'MEAAAADVDERVRVRVDDGRGDMGTAFPWARVGARALLHHARAVGWSLVEQWTARDRGFISLRYTPPVPRSGTEA' A
#
# COMPACT_ATOMS: atom_id res chain seq x y z
N MET A 1 3.75 -8.06 -1.37
CA MET A 1 4.32 -6.81 -0.83
C MET A 1 4.92 -7.11 0.53
N GLU A 2 6.14 -6.64 0.81
CA GLU A 2 6.69 -6.66 2.17
C GLU A 2 5.96 -5.60 3.03
N ALA A 3 5.56 -5.98 4.23
CA ALA A 3 4.98 -5.07 5.22
C ALA A 3 6.02 -4.79 6.31
N ALA A 4 6.05 -3.55 6.80
CA ALA A 4 6.93 -3.20 7.91
C ALA A 4 6.62 -4.06 9.14
N ALA A 5 7.66 -4.51 9.84
CA ALA A 5 7.50 -5.31 11.06
C ALA A 5 6.81 -4.51 12.19
N ALA A 6 7.04 -3.20 12.24
CA ALA A 6 6.34 -2.31 13.15
C ALA A 6 4.91 -2.02 12.66
N ASP A 7 3.97 -1.88 13.58
CA ASP A 7 2.62 -1.38 13.28
C ASP A 7 2.67 0.13 13.00
N VAL A 8 2.95 0.49 11.75
CA VAL A 8 3.09 1.88 11.30
C VAL A 8 2.17 2.18 10.13
N ASP A 9 1.77 3.45 10.02
CA ASP A 9 1.11 4.02 8.85
C ASP A 9 1.72 5.39 8.56
N GLU A 10 3.01 5.40 8.19
CA GLU A 10 3.71 6.63 7.86
C GLU A 10 3.48 6.98 6.40
N ARG A 11 3.04 8.21 6.15
CA ARG A 11 2.79 8.75 4.81
C ARG A 11 3.40 10.14 4.73
N VAL A 12 4.37 10.33 3.84
CA VAL A 12 5.15 11.56 3.73
C VAL A 12 5.35 11.93 2.27
N ARG A 13 5.66 13.21 2.01
CA ARG A 13 6.14 13.67 0.71
C ARG A 13 7.66 13.68 0.76
N VAL A 14 8.31 12.92 -0.11
CA VAL A 14 9.77 12.83 -0.19
C VAL A 14 10.25 13.42 -1.51
N ARG A 15 11.50 13.88 -1.54
CA ARG A 15 12.22 14.29 -2.74
C ARG A 15 13.49 13.45 -2.85
N VAL A 16 13.92 13.15 -4.06
CA VAL A 16 15.22 12.51 -4.31
C VAL A 16 16.21 13.62 -4.61
N ASP A 17 17.35 13.57 -3.92
CA ASP A 17 18.51 14.43 -4.14
C ASP A 17 19.48 13.71 -5.10
N ASP A 18 20.03 14.43 -6.07
CA ASP A 18 20.96 13.88 -7.07
C ASP A 18 22.43 13.79 -6.57
N GLY A 19 22.67 14.19 -5.32
CA GLY A 19 23.99 14.25 -4.68
C GLY A 19 24.83 15.45 -5.11
N ARG A 20 24.30 16.34 -5.95
CA ARG A 20 24.95 17.55 -6.44
C ARG A 20 24.24 18.83 -6.01
N GLY A 21 23.14 18.70 -5.26
CA GLY A 21 22.37 19.81 -4.71
C GLY A 21 21.05 20.05 -5.42
N ASP A 22 20.76 19.31 -6.51
CA ASP A 22 19.46 19.39 -7.18
C ASP A 22 18.49 18.37 -6.57
N MET A 23 17.28 18.85 -6.26
CA MET A 23 16.21 18.02 -5.70
C MET A 23 15.10 17.81 -6.72
N GLY A 24 14.76 16.56 -6.99
CA GLY A 24 13.63 16.19 -7.84
C GLY A 24 12.26 16.61 -7.28
N THR A 25 11.22 16.43 -8.08
CA THR A 25 9.83 16.70 -7.70
C THR A 25 9.40 15.84 -6.52
N ALA A 26 8.70 16.45 -5.55
CA ALA A 26 8.20 15.71 -4.40
C ALA A 26 7.13 14.68 -4.81
N PHE A 27 7.19 13.47 -4.26
CA PHE A 27 6.22 12.40 -4.49
C PHE A 27 5.80 11.73 -3.16
N PRO A 28 4.62 11.11 -3.10
CA PRO A 28 4.18 10.41 -1.91
C PRO A 28 5.01 9.15 -1.68
N TRP A 29 5.42 8.93 -0.44
CA TRP A 29 6.05 7.71 0.04
C TRP A 29 5.38 7.25 1.32
N ALA A 30 5.34 5.95 1.53
CA ALA A 30 4.75 5.40 2.73
C ALA A 30 5.53 4.18 3.25
N ARG A 31 5.57 4.06 4.58
CA ARG A 31 5.98 2.86 5.30
C ARG A 31 4.80 2.37 6.10
N VAL A 32 4.32 1.18 5.76
CA VAL A 32 3.09 0.63 6.34
C VAL A 32 3.34 -0.77 6.89
N GLY A 33 2.83 -1.02 8.10
CA GLY A 33 2.71 -2.35 8.68
C GLY A 33 1.52 -3.11 8.09
N ALA A 34 1.42 -4.41 8.44
CA ALA A 34 0.40 -5.30 7.90
C ALA A 34 -1.04 -4.79 8.12
N ARG A 35 -1.35 -4.26 9.31
CA ARG A 35 -2.69 -3.78 9.65
C ARG A 35 -3.10 -2.58 8.81
N ALA A 36 -2.23 -1.57 8.72
CA ALA A 36 -2.47 -0.38 7.90
C ALA A 36 -2.58 -0.75 6.41
N LEU A 37 -1.69 -1.61 5.91
CA LEU A 37 -1.72 -2.07 4.52
C LEU A 37 -3.06 -2.74 4.17
N LEU A 38 -3.56 -3.65 5.03
CA LEU A 38 -4.84 -4.31 4.81
C LEU A 38 -6.04 -3.36 4.90
N HIS A 39 -5.99 -2.37 5.79
CA HIS A 39 -7.02 -1.34 5.89
C HIS A 39 -7.13 -0.54 4.59
N HIS A 40 -6.01 -0.01 4.10
CA HIS A 40 -5.96 0.75 2.84
C HIS A 40 -6.34 -0.11 1.64
N ALA A 41 -5.83 -1.34 1.57
CA ALA A 41 -6.14 -2.28 0.49
C ALA A 41 -7.67 -2.52 0.35
N ARG A 42 -8.35 -2.78 1.47
CA ARG A 42 -9.80 -3.02 1.46
C ARG A 42 -10.59 -1.79 0.99
N ALA A 43 -10.17 -0.60 1.40
CA ALA A 43 -10.82 0.64 1.00
C ALA A 43 -10.82 0.87 -0.52
N VAL A 44 -9.85 0.27 -1.23
CA VAL A 44 -9.73 0.37 -2.70
C VAL A 44 -10.03 -0.95 -3.43
N GLY A 45 -10.76 -1.88 -2.80
CA GLY A 45 -11.23 -3.10 -3.46
C GLY A 45 -10.20 -4.24 -3.58
N TRP A 46 -9.13 -4.18 -2.80
CA TRP A 46 -8.17 -5.28 -2.69
C TRP A 46 -8.49 -6.17 -1.50
N SER A 47 -8.35 -7.47 -1.71
CA SER A 47 -8.59 -8.50 -0.70
C SER A 47 -7.31 -9.25 -0.38
N LEU A 48 -7.18 -9.70 0.87
CA LEU A 48 -6.08 -10.53 1.31
C LEU A 48 -6.17 -11.91 0.66
N VAL A 49 -5.10 -12.35 0.02
CA VAL A 49 -4.95 -13.73 -0.46
C VAL A 49 -4.18 -14.56 0.56
N GLU A 50 -3.03 -14.05 1.01
CA GLU A 50 -2.11 -14.78 1.87
C GLU A 50 -1.21 -13.82 2.65
N GLN A 51 -0.83 -14.19 3.87
CA GLN A 51 0.24 -13.56 4.64
C GLN A 51 1.25 -14.61 5.05
N TRP A 52 2.52 -14.29 4.93
CA TRP A 52 3.61 -15.18 5.34
C TRP A 52 4.79 -14.39 5.87
N THR A 53 5.71 -15.08 6.54
CA THR A 53 6.97 -14.50 7.03
C THR A 53 8.13 -15.21 6.36
N ALA A 54 9.15 -14.46 5.95
CA ALA A 54 10.40 -15.01 5.44
C ALA A 54 11.59 -14.20 5.98
N ARG A 55 12.52 -14.86 6.68
CA ARG A 55 13.68 -14.21 7.32
C ARG A 55 13.28 -12.99 8.15
N ASP A 56 12.33 -13.18 9.06
CA ASP A 56 11.77 -12.17 9.98
C ASP A 56 11.07 -10.97 9.33
N ARG A 57 10.81 -11.03 8.02
CA ARG A 57 10.04 -10.01 7.29
C ARG A 57 8.66 -10.53 6.94
N GLY A 58 7.64 -9.71 7.21
CA GLY A 58 6.25 -10.02 6.89
C GLY A 58 5.91 -9.67 5.45
N PHE A 59 5.18 -10.55 4.77
CA PHE A 59 4.72 -10.36 3.41
C PHE A 59 3.22 -10.58 3.30
N ILE A 60 2.59 -9.81 2.43
CA ILE A 60 1.17 -9.89 2.12
C ILE A 60 0.99 -10.00 0.60
N SER A 61 0.19 -10.98 0.19
CA SER A 61 -0.34 -11.09 -1.17
C SER A 61 -1.76 -10.56 -1.20
N LEU A 62 -2.05 -9.69 -2.17
CA LEU A 62 -3.34 -9.06 -2.36
C LEU A 62 -3.86 -9.35 -3.76
N ARG A 63 -5.18 -9.51 -3.87
CA ARG A 63 -5.87 -9.62 -5.15
C ARG A 63 -6.87 -8.49 -5.28
N TYR A 64 -6.79 -7.77 -6.39
CA TYR A 64 -7.78 -6.80 -6.77
C TYR A 64 -9.04 -7.52 -7.22
N THR A 65 -10.15 -7.20 -6.57
CA THR A 65 -11.47 -7.60 -7.01
C THR A 65 -12.25 -6.30 -7.17
N PRO A 66 -12.30 -5.72 -8.37
CA PRO A 66 -13.08 -4.51 -8.58
C PRO A 66 -14.51 -4.77 -8.11
N PRO A 67 -15.11 -3.85 -7.33
CA PRO A 67 -16.51 -4.00 -6.95
C PRO A 67 -17.33 -4.14 -8.24
N VAL A 68 -18.27 -5.10 -8.25
CA VAL A 68 -19.19 -5.26 -9.38
C VAL A 68 -19.82 -3.89 -9.66
N PRO A 69 -19.70 -3.35 -10.89
CA PRO A 69 -20.36 -2.09 -11.23
C PRO A 69 -21.84 -2.26 -10.89
N ARG A 70 -22.40 -1.38 -10.06
CA ARG A 70 -23.84 -1.41 -9.82
C ARG A 70 -24.48 -1.11 -11.16
N SER A 71 -25.06 -2.12 -11.81
CA SER A 71 -25.90 -1.92 -12.99
C SER A 71 -26.96 -0.90 -12.57
N GLY A 72 -26.95 0.27 -13.21
CA GLY A 72 -28.03 1.23 -13.06
C GLY A 72 -29.31 0.51 -13.48
N THR A 73 -30.20 0.27 -12.53
CA THR A 73 -31.61 0.08 -12.86
C THR A 73 -32.11 1.46 -13.31
N GLU A 74 -31.97 1.73 -14.60
CA GLU A 74 -32.74 2.80 -15.23
C GLU A 74 -34.07 2.18 -15.65
N ALA A 75 -35.13 2.71 -15.04
CA ALA A 75 -36.53 2.42 -15.34
C ALA A 75 -37.03 3.36 -16.45
#